data_AF-A0A522PY51-F1
#
_entry.id   AF-A0A522PY51-F1
#
_cell.length_a   1.000
_cell.length_b   1.000
_cell.length_c   1.000
_cell.angle_alpha   90.00
_cell.angle_beta   90.00
_cell.angle_gamma   90.00
#
_symmetry.space_group_name_H-M   'P 1'
#
loop_
_entity.id
_entity.type
_entity.pdbx_description
1 polymer ?
#
loop_
_entity_poly.entity_id
_entity_poly.type
_entity_poly.pdbx_seq_one_letter_code
_entity_poly.pdbx_strand_id
1 'polypeptide(L)'
;NGYAEALADPQTRHLQLVQPITLPGGHRTRTVACPVWLDGAPVPMATALPGLGEDTERLRAARGEVEHGRLRGRSHHSTIE
;
A
#
# COMPACT_ATOMS: atom_id res chain seq x y z
N ASN A 1 -30.92 0.36 2.83
CA ASN A 1 -29.46 0.46 2.60
C ASN A 1 -29.05 1.88 2.24
N GLY A 2 -29.26 2.81 3.16
CA GLY A 2 -28.57 4.08 3.17
C GLY A 2 -27.12 3.92 3.63
N TYR A 3 -26.31 4.94 3.38
CA TYR A 3 -24.88 4.90 3.71
C TYR A 3 -24.61 4.63 5.20
N ALA A 4 -25.37 5.28 6.10
CA ALA A 4 -25.23 5.08 7.55
C ALA A 4 -25.60 3.65 7.98
N GLU A 5 -26.62 3.06 7.35
CA GLU A 5 -27.05 1.67 7.62
C GLU A 5 -25.96 0.69 7.19
N ALA A 6 -25.34 0.88 6.03
CA ALA A 6 -24.26 0.03 5.55
C ALA A 6 -23.02 0.07 6.46
N LEU A 7 -22.69 1.24 7.03
CA LEU A 7 -21.57 1.36 7.98
C LEU A 7 -21.87 0.72 9.34
N ALA A 8 -23.14 0.64 9.73
CA ALA A 8 -23.58 0.04 10.98
C ALA A 8 -23.83 -1.47 10.87
N ASP A 9 -23.79 -2.02 9.66
CA ASP A 9 -24.11 -3.42 9.40
C ASP A 9 -23.20 -4.39 10.20
N PRO A 10 -23.76 -5.47 10.79
CA PRO A 10 -22.97 -6.44 11.56
C PRO A 10 -21.81 -7.07 10.77
N GLN A 11 -21.96 -7.28 9.46
CA GLN A 11 -20.88 -7.82 8.62
C GLN A 11 -19.78 -6.79 8.40
N THR A 12 -20.13 -5.51 8.21
CA THR A 12 -19.16 -4.40 8.17
C THR A 12 -18.29 -4.38 9.43
N ARG A 13 -18.89 -4.61 10.61
CA ARG A 13 -18.16 -4.72 11.87
C ARG A 13 -17.34 -6.02 11.96
N HIS A 14 -17.92 -7.16 11.61
CA HIS A 14 -17.27 -8.47 11.66
C HIS A 14 -16.01 -8.52 10.80
N LEU A 15 -16.09 -8.02 9.57
CA LEU A 15 -15.00 -7.95 8.61
C LEU A 15 -14.02 -6.79 8.86
N GLN A 16 -14.28 -5.96 9.88
CA GLN A 16 -13.45 -4.82 10.27
C GLN A 16 -13.22 -3.82 9.11
N LEU A 17 -14.27 -3.59 8.32
CA LEU A 17 -14.16 -2.80 7.09
C LEU A 17 -13.92 -1.33 7.38
N VAL A 18 -14.46 -0.77 8.47
CA VAL A 18 -14.30 0.65 8.76
C VAL A 18 -13.19 0.85 9.78
N GLN A 19 -12.07 1.41 9.33
CA GLN A 19 -10.88 1.61 10.16
C GLN A 19 -10.48 3.09 10.24
N PRO A 20 -9.95 3.55 11.38
CA PRO A 20 -9.39 4.90 11.49
C PRO A 20 -8.11 5.02 10.66
N ILE A 21 -7.87 6.19 10.08
CA ILE A 21 -6.63 6.52 9.38
C ILE A 21 -6.22 7.97 9.67
N THR A 22 -4.90 8.23 9.65
CA THR A 22 -4.34 9.57 9.78
C THR A 22 -3.83 10.01 8.42
N LEU A 23 -4.35 11.13 7.94
CA LEU A 23 -3.93 11.75 6.69
C LEU A 23 -2.64 12.57 6.89
N PRO A 24 -1.90 12.87 5.82
CA PRO A 24 -0.85 13.88 5.86
C PRO A 24 -1.38 15.18 6.44
N GLY A 25 -0.63 15.80 7.36
CA GLY A 25 -1.09 16.96 8.13
C GLY A 25 -1.83 16.63 9.44
N GLY A 26 -1.96 15.35 9.81
CA GLY A 26 -2.42 14.92 11.13
C GLY A 26 -3.93 14.80 11.30
N HIS A 27 -4.71 15.06 10.24
CA HIS A 27 -6.16 14.89 10.26
C HIS A 27 -6.56 13.42 10.38
N ARG A 28 -7.47 13.11 11.31
CA ARG A 28 -7.99 11.76 11.51
C ARG A 28 -9.33 11.58 10.79
N THR A 29 -9.47 10.49 10.05
CA THR A 29 -10.71 10.11 9.39
C THR A 29 -10.94 8.59 9.49
N ARG A 30 -11.97 8.08 8.82
CA ARG A 30 -12.23 6.65 8.64
C ARG A 30 -12.17 6.30 7.16
N THR A 31 -11.69 5.11 6.86
CA THR A 31 -11.65 4.55 5.50
C THR A 31 -12.26 3.16 5.48
N VAL A 32 -12.43 2.61 4.27
CA VAL A 32 -12.86 1.23 4.05
C VAL A 32 -11.63 0.37 3.75
N ALA A 33 -11.38 -0.63 4.59
CA ALA A 33 -10.29 -1.59 4.46
C ALA A 33 -10.62 -2.69 3.43
N CYS A 34 -9.67 -3.60 3.19
CA CYS A 34 -9.86 -4.72 2.27
C CYS A 34 -11.02 -5.62 2.73
N PRO A 35 -12.01 -5.91 1.87
CA PRO A 35 -13.13 -6.77 2.23
C PRO A 35 -12.79 -8.27 2.18
N VAL A 36 -11.61 -8.61 1.67
CA VAL A 36 -11.12 -9.99 1.57
C VAL A 36 -10.11 -10.25 2.68
N TRP A 37 -10.31 -11.35 3.39
CA TRP A 37 -9.34 -11.89 4.33
C TRP A 37 -8.50 -12.96 3.64
N LEU A 38 -7.21 -12.99 3.95
CA LEU A 38 -6.28 -14.01 3.48
C LEU A 38 -5.86 -14.83 4.69
N ASP A 39 -5.89 -16.16 4.56
CA ASP A 39 -5.55 -17.10 5.63
C ASP A 39 -6.32 -16.86 6.95
N GLY A 40 -7.58 -16.45 6.84
CA GLY A 40 -8.45 -16.18 7.99
C GLY A 40 -8.16 -14.87 8.72
N ALA A 41 -7.29 -14.00 8.17
CA ALA A 41 -6.93 -12.72 8.76
C ALA A 41 -7.19 -11.55 7.79
N PRO A 42 -7.52 -10.35 8.32
CA PRO A 42 -7.63 -9.15 7.50
C PRO A 42 -6.27 -8.80 6.88
N VAL A 43 -6.29 -8.33 5.63
CA VAL A 43 -5.09 -7.82 4.97
C VAL A 43 -4.60 -6.56 5.70
N PRO A 44 -3.33 -6.48 6.13
CA PRO A 44 -2.79 -5.31 6.78
C PRO A 44 -2.86 -4.07 5.88
N MET A 45 -3.36 -2.97 6.44
CA MET A 45 -3.44 -1.68 5.75
C MET A 45 -2.41 -0.71 6.34
N ALA A 46 -1.73 0.06 5.49
CA ALA A 46 -0.92 1.18 5.94
C ALA A 46 -1.83 2.30 6.49
N THR A 47 -1.61 2.69 7.75
CA THR A 47 -2.39 3.75 8.41
C THR A 47 -1.69 5.11 8.41
N ALA A 48 -0.43 5.16 8.00
CA ALA A 48 0.34 6.37 7.76
C ALA A 48 0.49 6.55 6.24
N LEU A 49 -0.28 7.48 5.68
CA LEU A 49 -0.23 7.77 4.25
C LEU A 49 0.89 8.77 3.97
N PRO A 50 1.65 8.60 2.87
CA PRO A 50 2.72 9.52 2.52
C PRO A 50 2.14 10.89 2.15
N GLY A 51 2.85 11.94 2.55
CA GLY A 51 2.62 13.28 2.06
C GLY A 51 2.95 13.42 0.57
N LEU A 52 2.51 14.53 -0.04
CA LEU A 52 2.85 14.83 -1.42
C LEU A 52 4.37 14.96 -1.56
N GLY A 53 4.95 14.05 -2.36
CA GLY A 53 6.37 14.07 -2.69
C GLY A 53 7.31 13.47 -1.65
N GLU A 54 6.80 12.98 -0.51
CA GLU A 54 7.61 12.43 0.61
C GLU A 54 8.62 11.37 0.16
N ASP A 55 8.19 10.51 -0.77
CA ASP A 55 8.97 9.36 -1.21
C ASP A 55 9.77 9.60 -2.49
N THR A 56 9.71 10.82 -3.06
CA THR A 56 10.23 11.11 -4.40
C THR A 56 11.72 10.77 -4.55
N GLU A 57 12.56 11.28 -3.65
CA GLU A 57 14.02 11.08 -3.74
C GLU A 57 14.41 9.63 -3.48
N ARG A 58 13.76 8.98 -2.50
CA ARG A 58 13.98 7.56 -2.20
C ARG A 58 13.69 6.69 -3.42
N LEU A 59 12.57 6.93 -4.10
CA LEU A 59 12.16 6.17 -5.28
C LEU A 59 13.06 6.44 -6.50
N ARG A 60 13.52 7.69 -6.68
CA ARG A 60 14.49 8.05 -7.73
C ARG A 60 15.82 7.32 -7.54
N ALA A 61 16.34 7.28 -6.31
CA ALA A 61 17.57 6.57 -5.98
C ALA A 61 17.43 5.05 -6.25
N ALA A 62 16.36 4.42 -5.73
CA ALA A 62 16.11 2.99 -5.93
C ALA A 62 15.99 2.61 -7.41
N ARG A 63 15.32 3.44 -8.23
CA ARG A 63 15.24 3.23 -9.69
C ARG A 63 16.63 3.27 -10.35
N GLY A 64 17.47 4.22 -9.95
CA GLY A 64 18.84 4.33 -10.43
C GLY A 64 19.63 3.05 -10.14
N GLU A 65 19.57 2.52 -8.92
CA GLU A 65 20.26 1.29 -8.53
C GLU A 65 19.82 0.08 -9.36
N VAL A 66 18.52 -0.07 -9.63
CA VAL A 66 17.98 -1.13 -10.49
C VAL A 66 18.49 -1.01 -11.93
N GLU A 67 18.53 0.21 -12.49
CA GLU A 67 19.04 0.44 -13.84
C GLU A 67 20.54 0.11 -13.94
N HIS A 68 21.34 0.51 -12.96
CA HIS A 68 22.77 0.18 -12.91
C HIS A 68 22.99 -1.33 -12.73
N GLY A 69 22.17 -2.01 -11.93
CA GLY A 69 22.19 -3.48 -11.77
C GLY A 69 21.81 -4.22 -13.06
N ARG A 70 20.79 -3.76 -13.77
CA ARG A 70 20.35 -4.32 -15.07
C ARG A 70 21.40 -4.15 -16.16
N LEU A 71 22.11 -3.02 -16.18
CA LEU A 71 23.21 -2.79 -17.13
C LEU A 71 24.42 -3.68 -16.83
N ARG A 72 24.77 -3.88 -15.56
CA ARG A 72 25.86 -4.79 -15.14
C ARG A 72 25.54 -6.27 -15.39
N GLY A 73 24.29 -6.70 -15.21
CA GLY A 73 23.87 -8.09 -15.45
C GLY A 73 23.85 -8.52 -16.92
N ARG A 74 23.74 -7.57 -17.87
CA ARG A 74 23.76 -7.86 -19.31
C ARG A 74 25.15 -8.13 -19.88
N SER A 75 26.20 -7.76 -19.17
CA SER A 75 27.59 -7.92 -19.62
C SER A 75 28.13 -9.35 -19.49
N HIS A 76 27.39 -10.27 -18.86
CA HIS A 76 27.83 -11.65 -18.62
C HIS A 76 27.24 -12.71 -19.57
N HIS A 77 26.51 -12.30 -20.63
CA HIS A 77 25.94 -13.23 -21.63
C HIS A 77 26.57 -13.10 -23.02
N SER A 78 27.89 -12.93 -23.10
CA SER A 78 28.61 -13.07 -24.38
C SER A 78 29.92 -13.82 -24.17
N THR A 79 30.19 -14.71 -25.13
CA THR A 79 31.37 -15.58 -25.30
C THR A 79 31.31 -16.94 -24.60
N ILE A 80 30.74 -17.93 -25.31
CA ILE A 80 31.38 -19.24 -25.50
C ILE A 80 31.23 -19.55 -26.99
N GLU A 81 32.37 -19.69 -27.68
CA GLU A 81 32.49 -20.25 -29.04
C GLU A 81 32.18 -21.75 -29.06
#